data_AF-A0A954UEV7-F1
#
_entry.id   AF-A0A954UEV7-F1
#
_cell.length_a   1.000
_cell.length_b   1.000
_cell.length_c   1.000
_cell.angle_alpha   90.00
_cell.angle_beta   90.00
_cell.angle_gamma   90.00
#
_symmetry.space_group_name_H-M   'P 1'
#
loop_
_entity.id
_entity.type
_entity.pdbx_description
1 polymer ?
#
loop_
_entity_poly.entity_id
_entity_poly.type
_entity_poly.pdbx_seq_one_letter_code
_entity_poly.pdbx_strand_id
1 'polypeptide(L)' 'MKSQRVFVTRRIPEAGLRKVLDQCSATVWDEPLPPPREVLLERIAGCDGVLTLLTEKVDAEFMDAAGPNLKVISNFA' A
#
# COMPACT_ATOMS: atom_id res chain seq x y z
N MET A 1 7.61 13.56 -12.95
CA MET A 1 7.88 13.24 -11.53
C MET A 1 6.83 12.27 -11.04
N LYS A 2 7.21 11.21 -10.32
CA LYS A 2 6.26 10.33 -9.63
C LYS A 2 5.82 11.04 -8.35
N SER A 3 4.57 11.51 -8.28
CA SER A 3 4.12 12.38 -7.17
C SER A 3 3.30 11.66 -6.11
N GLN A 4 2.59 10.60 -6.48
CA GLN A 4 1.72 9.89 -5.55
C GLN A 4 2.54 8.86 -4.77
N ARG A 5 2.49 8.93 -3.44
CA ARG A 5 3.09 7.94 -2.55
C ARG A 5 2.20 6.72 -2.48
N VAL A 6 2.75 5.56 -2.82
CA VAL A 6 2.01 4.30 -2.78
C VAL A 6 2.73 3.29 -1.90
N PHE A 7 1.97 2.58 -1.08
CA PHE A 7 2.48 1.41 -0.36
C PHE A 7 1.88 0.14 -0.96
N VAL A 8 2.72 -0.85 -1.27
CA VAL A 8 2.30 -2.16 -1.76
C VAL A 8 2.60 -3.17 -0.65
N THR A 9 1.56 -3.75 -0.05
CA THR A 9 1.67 -4.58 1.17
C THR A 9 2.30 -5.94 0.93
N ARG A 10 2.45 -6.36 -0.34
CA ARG A 10 3.17 -7.57 -0.73
C ARG A 10 3.64 -7.54 -2.18
N ARG A 11 4.67 -8.32 -2.52
CA ARG A 11 5.03 -8.56 -3.93
C ARG A 11 3.89 -9.28 -4.65
N ILE A 12 3.38 -8.65 -5.70
CA ILE A 12 2.45 -9.23 -6.68
C ILE A 12 3.21 -9.57 -7.98
N PRO A 13 2.61 -10.29 -8.95
CA PRO A 13 3.26 -10.56 -10.23
C PRO A 13 3.82 -9.31 -10.90
N GLU A 14 5.02 -9.43 -11.48
CA GLU A 14 5.81 -8.31 -11.99
C GLU A 14 5.05 -7.43 -13.00
N ALA A 15 4.25 -8.05 -13.87
CA ALA A 15 3.45 -7.34 -14.87
C ALA A 15 2.49 -6.31 -14.26
N GLY A 16 1.94 -6.59 -13.07
CA GLY A 16 1.11 -5.64 -12.32
C GLY A 16 1.95 -4.66 -11.52
N LEU A 17 2.94 -5.18 -10.79
CA LEU A 17 3.80 -4.38 -9.91
C LEU A 17 4.54 -3.27 -10.69
N ARG A 18 5.04 -3.59 -11.89
CA ARG A 18 5.78 -2.66 -12.73
C ARG A 18 4.95 -1.43 -13.11
N LYS A 19 3.64 -1.60 -13.35
CA LYS A 19 2.73 -0.48 -13.65
C LYS A 19 2.67 0.52 -12.50
N VAL A 20 2.61 0.03 -11.26
CA VAL A 20 2.60 0.86 -10.05
C VAL A 20 3.96 1.52 -9.85
N LEU A 21 5.05 0.75 -9.94
CA LEU A 21 6.40 1.26 -9.78
C LEU A 21 6.75 2.32 -10.82
N ASP A 22 6.29 2.21 -12.06
CA ASP A 22 6.60 3.17 -13.14
C ASP A 22 5.81 4.48 -13.03
N GLN A 23 4.63 4.47 -12.40
CA GLN A 23 3.77 5.66 -12.31
C GLN A 23 3.80 6.36 -10.94
N CYS A 24 4.11 5.63 -9.86
CA CYS A 24 3.99 6.12 -8.49
C CYS A 24 5.31 6.03 -7.72
N SER A 25 5.48 6.89 -6.72
CA SER A 25 6.55 6.78 -5.74
C SER A 25 6.19 5.65 -4.76
N ALA A 26 6.37 4.42 -5.23
CA ALA A 26 5.88 3.23 -4.56
C ALA A 26 6.96 2.53 -3.73
N THR A 27 6.62 2.15 -2.50
CA THR A 27 7.41 1.27 -1.65
C THR A 27 6.72 -0.09 -1.56
N VAL A 28 7.48 -1.17 -1.68
CA VAL A 28 6.97 -2.54 -1.65
C VAL A 28 7.45 -3.22 -0.38
N TRP A 29 6.54 -3.86 0.34
CA TRP A 29 6.88 -4.77 1.42
C TRP A 29 7.51 -6.04 0.85
N ASP A 30 8.78 -6.27 1.19
CA ASP A 30 9.61 -7.36 0.65
C ASP A 30 9.85 -8.52 1.62
N GLU A 31 9.32 -8.42 2.84
CA GLU A 31 9.41 -9.51 3.82
C GLU A 31 8.50 -10.70 3.43
N PRO A 32 8.88 -11.94 3.80
CA PRO A 32 8.11 -13.14 3.47
C PRO A 32 6.69 -13.14 4.05
N LEU A 33 6.52 -12.57 5.24
CA LEU A 33 5.25 -12.50 5.96
C LEU A 33 4.57 -11.14 5.74
N PRO A 34 3.23 -11.05 5.80
CA PRO A 34 2.53 -9.76 5.75
C PRO A 34 3.02 -8.81 6.85
N PRO A 35 2.99 -7.49 6.62
CA PRO A 35 3.37 -6.53 7.64
C PRO A 35 2.47 -6.70 8.88
N PRO A 36 3.03 -6.76 10.10
CA PRO A 36 2.23 -6.68 11.32
C PRO A 36 1.36 -5.42 11.31
N ARG A 37 0.20 -5.46 11.98
CA ARG A 37 -0.78 -4.37 11.94
C ARG A 37 -0.18 -3.01 12.27
N GLU A 38 0.60 -2.91 13.35
CA GLU A 38 1.23 -1.67 13.78
C GLU A 38 2.17 -1.12 12.69
N VAL A 39 3.04 -1.98 12.14
CA VAL A 39 3.95 -1.61 11.05
C VAL A 39 3.18 -1.20 9.79
N LEU A 40 2.08 -1.89 9.47
CA LEU A 40 1.23 -1.53 8.33
C LEU A 40 0.68 -0.11 8.50
N LEU A 41 0.12 0.22 9.66
CA LEU A 41 -0.44 1.55 9.96
C LEU A 41 0.64 2.65 9.88
N GLU A 42 1.84 2.39 10.39
CA GLU A 42 2.97 3.32 10.26
C GLU A 42 3.38 3.54 8.80
N ARG A 43 3.42 2.47 8.00
CA ARG A 43 3.88 2.53 6.60
C ARG A 43 2.90 3.23 5.67
N ILE A 44 1.60 3.11 5.94
CA ILE A 44 0.57 3.75 5.11
C ILE A 44 0.36 5.23 5.46
N ALA A 45 0.88 5.71 6.60
CA ALA A 45 0.74 7.10 7.01
C ALA A 45 1.22 8.09 5.94
N GLY A 46 0.30 8.95 5.49
CA GLY A 46 0.55 9.95 4.45
C GLY A 46 0.65 9.38 3.03
N CYS A 47 0.26 8.12 2.79
CA CYS A 47 0.19 7.57 1.44
C CYS A 47 -1.04 8.09 0.69
N ASP A 48 -0.87 8.36 -0.61
CA ASP A 48 -1.96 8.70 -1.52
C ASP A 48 -2.73 7.46 -1.98
N GLY A 49 -2.06 6.29 -2.01
CA GLY A 49 -2.71 5.03 -2.30
C GLY A 49 -2.06 3.82 -1.63
N VAL A 50 -2.84 2.78 -1.41
CA VAL A 50 -2.35 1.51 -0.87
C VAL A 50 -2.85 0.35 -1.73
N LEU A 51 -1.93 -0.55 -2.11
CA LEU A 51 -2.25 -1.81 -2.77
C LEU A 51 -2.18 -2.94 -1.74
N THR A 52 -3.33 -3.49 -1.39
CA THR A 52 -3.51 -4.53 -0.36
C THR A 52 -3.76 -5.90 -0.97
N LEU A 53 -3.61 -6.94 -0.16
CA LEU A 53 -4.09 -8.29 -0.43
C LEU A 53 -5.13 -8.68 0.65
N LEU A 54 -5.68 -9.90 0.55
CA LEU A 54 -6.66 -10.44 1.51
C LEU A 54 -6.15 -10.53 2.97
N THR A 55 -4.85 -10.41 3.20
CA THR A 55 -4.23 -10.49 4.53
C THR A 55 -4.38 -9.20 5.34
N GLU A 56 -4.63 -8.07 4.69
CA GLU A 56 -4.77 -6.79 5.37
C GLU A 56 -6.22 -6.48 5.70
N LYS A 57 -6.49 -6.24 6.97
CA LYS A 57 -7.78 -5.73 7.42
C LYS A 57 -7.91 -4.25 7.06
N VAL A 58 -8.70 -3.93 6.05
CA VAL A 58 -9.00 -2.55 5.66
C VAL A 58 -10.27 -2.08 6.39
N ASP A 59 -10.09 -1.33 7.48
CA ASP A 59 -11.16 -0.79 8.34
C ASP A 59 -10.95 0.71 8.61
N ALA A 60 -11.76 1.30 9.50
CA ALA A 60 -11.70 2.72 9.81
C ALA A 60 -10.31 3.17 10.31
N GLU A 61 -9.70 2.39 11.21
CA GLU A 61 -8.35 2.67 11.73
C GLU A 61 -7.31 2.69 10.61
N PHE A 62 -7.41 1.78 9.62
CA PHE A 62 -6.52 1.76 8.47
C PHE A 62 -6.64 3.06 7.65
N MET A 63 -7.88 3.51 7.39
CA MET A 63 -8.13 4.73 6.63
C MET A 63 -7.68 5.98 7.39
N ASP A 64 -7.94 6.02 8.71
CA ASP A 64 -7.52 7.11 9.58
C ASP A 64 -5.99 7.22 9.67
N ALA A 65 -5.30 6.08 9.78
CA ALA A 65 -3.83 6.03 9.85
C ALA A 65 -3.18 6.50 8.54
N ALA A 66 -3.73 6.13 7.39
CA ALA A 66 -3.26 6.63 6.10
C ALA A 66 -3.43 8.15 5.98
N GLY A 67 -4.53 8.67 6.54
CA GLY A 67 -4.79 10.09 6.68
C GLY A 67 -5.46 10.74 5.46
N PRO A 68 -5.61 12.08 5.47
CA PRO A 68 -6.50 12.80 4.55
C PRO A 68 -6.04 12.80 3.08
N ASN A 69 -4.79 12.39 2.81
CA ASN A 69 -4.27 12.30 1.45
C ASN A 69 -4.65 11.00 0.73
N LEU A 70 -5.20 10.02 1.46
CA LEU A 70 -5.58 8.73 0.91
C LEU A 70 -6.68 8.92 -0.15
N LYS A 71 -6.40 8.54 -1.39
CA LYS A 71 -7.32 8.66 -2.53
C LYS A 71 -7.85 7.32 -3.01
N VAL A 72 -7.06 6.25 -2.85
CA VAL A 72 -7.40 4.93 -3.38
C VAL A 72 -6.84 3.80 -2.53
N ILE A 73 -7.65 2.78 -2.31
CA ILE A 73 -7.23 1.48 -1.80
C ILE A 73 -7.56 0.45 -2.89
N SER A 74 -6.54 -0.25 -3.39
CA SER A 74 -6.69 -1.27 -4.43
C SER A 74 -6.39 -2.63 -3.84
N ASN A 75 -7.37 -3.53 -3.86
CA ASN A 75 -7.18 -4.88 -3.36
C ASN A 75 -6.85 -5.84 -4.50
N PHE A 76 -5.77 -6.61 -4.35
CA PHE A 76 -5.38 -7.68 -5.26
C PHE A 76 -5.88 -9.03 -4.70
N ALA A 77 -6.94 -9.56 -5.33
CA ALA A 77 -7.62 -10.81 -4.96
C ALA A 77 -7.79 -11.74 -6.16
#